data_AF-A0A351GMA2-F1
#
_entry.id   AF-A0A351GMA2-F1
#
_cell.length_a   1.000
_cell.length_b   1.000
_cell.length_c   1.000
_cell.angle_alpha   90.00
_cell.angle_beta   90.00
_cell.angle_gamma   90.00
#
_symmetry.space_group_name_H-M   'P 1'
#
loop_
_entity.id
_entity.type
_entity.pdbx_description
1 polymer ?
#
loop_
_entity_poly.entity_id
_entity_poly.type
_entity_poly.pdbx_seq_one_letter_code
_entity_poly.pdbx_strand_id
1 'polypeptide(L)'
;MCATLGSTFMSRLMRIIGQNCAQHEVCLGLFADWEKDAGITSGVLPLCLCAALHTLALERIKHGLVEVYPPNTVSDESLWNAVVGAFQQHEQFICVWLKSTPQTSEVRRAAPILAGLNYCLSRYPMPVMLSEFGANAGFNLLLDRCSLNAGRTLQPADDPIVTLSPDWMGVIPAQQPLKIIDRAGVDINPLNPVDRLDYSRLLSYTWADQCARLDHIKQIAPHQTIMVEQTDAVDWLPNRLSKQRIGTLHFVFHTIALQYFPQESKDKIAHALSQAGKRATPERPLGYI
;
A
#
# COMPACT_ATOMS: atom_id res chain seq x y z
N MET A 1 6.02 -3.77 -17.28
CA MET A 1 5.18 -3.91 -16.07
C MET A 1 4.42 -2.62 -15.71
N CYS A 2 5.06 -1.45 -15.61
CA CYS A 2 4.32 -0.20 -15.30
C CYS A 2 3.25 0.14 -16.34
N ALA A 3 3.56 0.07 -17.64
CA ALA A 3 2.60 0.36 -18.71
C ALA A 3 1.38 -0.57 -18.68
N THR A 4 1.58 -1.87 -18.41
CA THR A 4 0.50 -2.86 -18.30
C THR A 4 -0.37 -2.64 -17.06
N LEU A 5 0.13 -1.92 -16.06
CA LEU A 5 -0.59 -1.53 -14.84
C LEU A 5 -1.14 -0.09 -14.92
N GLY A 6 -1.15 0.50 -16.13
CA GLY A 6 -1.75 1.81 -16.39
C GLY A 6 -0.87 3.00 -16.02
N SER A 7 0.46 2.86 -16.03
CA SER A 7 1.37 4.00 -15.89
C SER A 7 2.37 4.05 -17.05
N THR A 8 2.08 4.93 -18.01
CA THR A 8 2.94 5.18 -19.16
C THR A 8 4.14 6.02 -18.76
N PHE A 9 3.96 6.99 -17.85
CA PHE A 9 5.02 7.87 -17.39
C PHE A 9 6.06 7.09 -16.58
N MET A 10 5.67 6.27 -15.60
CA MET A 10 6.66 5.48 -14.84
C MET A 10 7.38 4.47 -15.73
N SER A 11 6.66 3.85 -16.69
CA SER A 11 7.29 2.96 -17.66
C SER A 11 8.36 3.67 -18.48
N ARG A 12 8.09 4.90 -18.90
CA ARG A 12 9.01 5.75 -19.65
C ARG A 12 10.21 6.19 -18.78
N LEU A 13 9.95 6.70 -17.59
CA LEU A 13 10.96 7.14 -16.62
C LEU A 13 11.95 6.02 -16.31
N MET A 14 11.45 4.84 -15.93
CA MET A 14 12.30 3.68 -15.61
C MET A 14 13.10 3.21 -16.82
N ARG A 15 12.52 3.23 -18.02
CA ARG A 15 13.23 2.87 -19.26
C ARG A 15 14.39 3.83 -19.53
N ILE A 16 14.15 5.13 -19.43
CA ILE A 16 15.20 6.15 -19.64
C ILE A 16 16.32 5.99 -18.62
N ILE A 17 15.99 5.85 -17.34
CA ILE A 17 16.99 5.60 -16.27
C ILE A 17 17.80 4.34 -16.60
N GLY A 18 17.14 3.22 -16.90
CA GLY A 18 17.82 1.96 -17.20
C GLY A 18 18.72 2.00 -18.45
N GLN A 19 18.35 2.79 -19.47
CA GLN A 19 19.13 2.93 -20.70
C GLN A 19 20.40 3.79 -20.53
N ASN A 20 20.37 4.78 -19.62
CA ASN A 20 21.41 5.79 -19.54
C ASN A 20 22.33 5.64 -18.30
N CYS A 21 21.83 5.09 -17.18
CA CYS A 21 22.59 5.04 -15.93
C CYS A 21 23.93 4.31 -16.03
N ALA A 22 24.00 3.21 -16.79
CA ALA A 22 25.20 2.37 -16.88
C ALA A 22 26.41 3.08 -17.50
N GLN A 23 26.20 4.19 -18.22
CA GLN A 23 27.25 4.95 -18.91
C GLN A 23 27.44 6.35 -18.33
N HIS A 24 26.74 6.70 -17.25
CA HIS A 24 26.72 8.04 -16.70
C HIS A 24 27.38 8.10 -15.32
N GLU A 25 28.47 8.86 -15.19
CA GLU A 25 29.33 8.91 -13.98
C GLU A 25 28.55 9.19 -12.69
N VAL A 26 27.63 10.17 -12.71
CA VAL A 26 26.76 10.50 -11.57
C VAL A 26 25.94 9.29 -11.10
N CYS A 27 25.43 8.48 -12.04
CA CYS A 27 24.63 7.31 -11.71
C CYS A 27 25.51 6.20 -11.14
N LEU A 28 26.69 5.98 -11.74
CA LEU A 28 27.66 5.02 -11.24
C LEU A 28 28.08 5.34 -9.81
N GLY A 29 28.30 6.62 -9.48
CA GLY A 29 28.56 7.06 -8.11
C GLY A 29 27.38 6.78 -7.17
N LEU A 30 26.17 7.20 -7.55
CA LEU A 30 24.95 7.06 -6.74
C LEU A 30 24.63 5.59 -6.38
N PHE A 31 24.89 4.66 -7.30
CA PHE A 31 24.56 3.23 -7.13
C PHE A 31 25.75 2.34 -6.75
N ALA A 32 26.97 2.89 -6.59
CA ALA A 32 28.20 2.13 -6.35
C ALA A 32 28.14 1.21 -5.12
N ASP A 33 27.49 1.66 -4.05
CA ASP A 33 27.35 0.87 -2.82
C ASP A 33 26.16 -0.09 -2.87
N TRP A 34 25.23 0.11 -3.81
CA TRP A 34 24.01 -0.66 -3.88
C TRP A 34 24.20 -2.01 -4.57
N GLU A 35 25.14 -2.11 -5.53
CA GLU A 35 25.51 -3.39 -6.16
C GLU A 35 26.09 -4.40 -5.16
N LYS A 36 26.65 -3.93 -4.05
CA LYS A 36 27.24 -4.77 -2.98
C LYS A 36 26.18 -5.41 -2.08
N ASP A 37 24.98 -4.82 -2.02
CA ASP A 37 23.85 -5.23 -1.15
C ASP A 37 22.74 -6.00 -1.91
N ALA A 38 22.99 -6.41 -3.15
CA ALA A 38 22.01 -6.90 -4.13
C ALA A 38 21.13 -8.11 -3.71
N GLY A 39 21.46 -8.79 -2.60
CA GLY A 39 20.75 -9.97 -2.13
C GLY A 39 19.40 -9.72 -1.45
N ILE A 40 19.12 -8.50 -0.98
CA ILE A 40 17.93 -8.20 -0.14
C ILE A 40 16.89 -7.33 -0.86
N THR A 41 17.26 -6.67 -1.97
CA THR A 41 16.54 -5.46 -2.43
C THR A 41 16.34 -5.33 -3.94
N SER A 42 16.76 -6.30 -4.77
CA SER A 42 16.84 -6.17 -6.25
C SER A 42 15.52 -5.77 -6.95
N GLY A 43 14.36 -6.08 -6.38
CA GLY A 43 13.04 -5.66 -6.90
C GLY A 43 12.51 -4.31 -6.36
N VAL A 44 13.19 -3.72 -5.38
CA VAL A 44 12.73 -2.57 -4.60
C VAL A 44 13.41 -1.27 -5.02
N LEU A 45 14.65 -1.32 -5.52
CA LEU A 45 15.39 -0.12 -5.96
C LEU A 45 14.59 0.77 -6.89
N PRO A 46 13.96 0.24 -7.97
CA PRO A 46 13.27 1.12 -8.90
C PRO A 46 12.07 1.81 -8.24
N LEU A 47 11.41 1.14 -7.27
CA LEU A 47 10.31 1.73 -6.51
C LEU A 47 10.80 2.86 -5.60
N CYS A 48 11.87 2.62 -4.84
CA CYS A 48 12.43 3.63 -3.93
C CYS A 48 13.03 4.82 -4.69
N LEU A 49 13.70 4.57 -5.82
CA LEU A 49 14.22 5.63 -6.69
C LEU A 49 13.10 6.47 -7.29
N CYS A 50 12.06 5.84 -7.85
CA CYS A 50 10.92 6.57 -8.40
C CYS A 50 10.19 7.37 -7.32
N ALA A 51 10.05 6.82 -6.11
CA ALA A 51 9.45 7.54 -4.99
C ALA A 51 10.31 8.72 -4.53
N ALA A 52 11.64 8.59 -4.52
CA ALA A 52 12.55 9.69 -4.21
C ALA A 52 12.39 10.85 -5.21
N LEU A 53 12.43 10.54 -6.52
CA LEU A 53 12.24 11.54 -7.57
C LEU A 53 10.84 12.17 -7.53
N HIS A 54 9.81 11.36 -7.27
CA HIS A 54 8.45 11.86 -7.14
C HIS A 54 8.30 12.78 -5.93
N THR A 55 8.97 12.49 -4.80
CA THR A 55 8.98 13.38 -3.63
C THR A 55 9.60 14.74 -3.97
N LEU A 56 10.72 14.76 -4.67
CA LEU A 56 11.35 16.01 -5.11
C LEU A 56 10.41 16.84 -5.99
N ALA A 57 9.64 16.18 -6.87
CA ALA A 57 8.63 16.83 -7.70
C ALA A 57 7.43 17.34 -6.86
N LEU A 58 6.88 16.53 -5.95
CA LEU A 58 5.74 16.88 -5.10
C LEU A 58 6.05 18.07 -4.18
N GLU A 59 7.22 18.05 -3.54
CA GLU A 59 7.70 19.10 -2.64
C GLU A 59 8.27 20.31 -3.39
N ARG A 60 8.28 20.27 -4.74
CA ARG A 60 8.82 21.32 -5.62
C ARG A 60 10.27 21.70 -5.26
N ILE A 61 11.06 20.72 -4.83
CA ILE A 61 12.46 20.90 -4.47
C ILE A 61 13.25 21.10 -5.76
N LYS A 62 13.45 22.38 -6.11
CA LYS A 62 14.05 22.86 -7.37
C LYS A 62 13.26 22.39 -8.60
N HIS A 63 12.70 23.35 -9.35
CA HIS A 63 11.63 23.13 -10.33
C HIS A 63 11.92 22.15 -11.48
N GLY A 64 13.16 21.71 -11.71
CA GLY A 64 13.53 20.86 -12.84
C GLY A 64 12.69 19.57 -12.97
N LEU A 65 12.41 18.87 -11.87
CA LEU A 65 11.55 17.67 -11.93
C LEU A 65 10.06 18.00 -12.09
N VAL A 66 9.61 19.14 -11.55
CA VAL A 66 8.20 19.59 -11.65
C VAL A 66 7.81 19.82 -13.10
N GLU A 67 8.71 20.37 -13.91
CA GLU A 67 8.49 20.71 -15.31
C GLU A 67 8.42 19.49 -16.24
N VAL A 68 8.98 18.34 -15.81
CA VAL A 68 9.05 17.11 -16.62
C VAL A 68 8.15 15.98 -16.10
N TYR A 69 7.56 16.14 -14.91
CA TYR A 69 6.57 15.21 -14.37
C TYR A 69 5.15 15.52 -14.88
N PRO A 70 4.23 14.53 -14.88
CA PRO A 70 2.83 14.75 -15.19
C PRO A 70 2.24 15.92 -14.39
N PRO A 71 1.35 16.73 -14.99
CA PRO A 71 0.71 16.53 -16.30
C PRO A 71 1.54 17.01 -17.51
N ASN A 72 2.79 17.46 -17.31
CA ASN A 72 3.61 18.00 -18.39
C ASN A 72 4.02 16.91 -19.40
N THR A 73 4.14 17.30 -20.67
CA THR A 73 4.66 16.45 -21.74
C THR A 73 5.96 17.05 -22.26
N VAL A 74 7.05 16.30 -22.14
CA VAL A 74 8.41 16.72 -22.50
C VAL A 74 9.12 15.64 -23.31
N SER A 75 10.27 15.94 -23.92
CA SER A 75 11.12 14.96 -24.62
C SER A 75 11.85 14.01 -23.65
N ASP A 76 12.34 12.86 -24.14
CA ASP A 76 13.12 11.91 -23.32
C ASP A 76 14.42 12.57 -22.83
N GLU A 77 15.01 13.44 -23.65
CA GLU A 77 16.21 14.22 -23.31
C GLU A 77 15.95 15.18 -22.15
N SER A 78 14.86 15.97 -22.19
CA SER A 78 14.50 16.88 -21.09
C SER A 78 14.23 16.13 -19.79
N LEU A 79 13.52 15.00 -19.86
CA LEU A 79 13.25 14.16 -18.69
C LEU A 79 14.56 13.58 -18.12
N TRP A 80 15.46 13.08 -18.97
CA TRP A 80 16.75 12.57 -18.53
C TRP A 80 17.63 13.65 -17.88
N ASN A 81 17.72 14.83 -18.51
CA ASN A 81 18.51 15.94 -17.97
C ASN A 81 18.01 16.38 -16.59
N ALA A 82 16.69 16.41 -16.37
CA ALA A 82 16.11 16.70 -15.06
C ALA A 82 16.42 15.60 -14.02
N VAL A 83 16.41 14.32 -14.42
CA VAL A 83 16.78 13.20 -13.54
C VAL A 83 18.26 13.27 -13.14
N VAL A 84 19.17 13.49 -14.09
CA VAL A 84 20.61 13.66 -13.80
C VAL A 84 20.83 14.87 -12.89
N GLY A 85 20.15 15.99 -13.19
CA GLY A 85 20.20 17.17 -12.33
C GLY A 85 19.73 16.88 -10.90
N ALA A 86 18.68 16.06 -10.73
CA ALA A 86 18.24 15.62 -9.41
C ALA A 86 19.28 14.73 -8.71
N PHE A 87 19.92 13.81 -9.43
CA PHE A 87 20.98 12.96 -8.86
C PHE A 87 22.17 13.79 -8.35
N GLN A 88 22.61 14.78 -9.14
CA GLN A 88 23.72 15.66 -8.77
C GLN A 88 23.38 16.57 -7.58
N GLN A 89 22.15 17.09 -7.52
CA GLN A 89 21.78 18.10 -6.55
C GLN A 89 21.21 17.53 -5.25
N HIS A 90 20.73 16.27 -5.28
CA HIS A 90 20.01 15.64 -4.18
C HIS A 90 20.50 14.21 -3.88
N GLU A 91 21.78 13.92 -4.16
CA GLU A 91 22.40 12.61 -3.94
C GLU A 91 22.11 12.04 -2.54
N GLN A 92 22.43 12.80 -1.48
CA GLN A 92 22.24 12.34 -0.11
C GLN A 92 20.78 12.01 0.20
N PHE A 93 19.85 12.85 -0.28
CA PHE A 93 18.41 12.61 -0.12
C PHE A 93 18.02 11.31 -0.82
N ILE A 94 18.42 11.12 -2.07
CA ILE A 94 18.08 9.93 -2.85
C ILE A 94 18.67 8.68 -2.20
N CYS A 95 19.93 8.69 -1.78
CA CYS A 95 20.58 7.59 -1.07
C CYS A 95 19.81 7.14 0.19
N VAL A 96 19.25 8.08 0.96
CA VAL A 96 18.41 7.76 2.12
C VAL A 96 17.15 7.00 1.70
N TRP A 97 16.50 7.43 0.61
CA TRP A 97 15.32 6.76 0.07
C TRP A 97 15.63 5.37 -0.49
N LEU A 98 16.76 5.21 -1.18
CA LEU A 98 17.19 3.91 -1.73
C LEU A 98 17.40 2.84 -0.65
N LYS A 99 17.74 3.25 0.58
CA LYS A 99 17.93 2.37 1.74
C LYS A 99 16.62 2.11 2.51
N SER A 100 15.52 2.73 2.13
CA SER A 100 14.25 2.60 2.84
C SER A 100 13.39 1.43 2.33
N THR A 101 12.56 0.88 3.21
CA THR A 101 11.56 -0.12 2.84
C THR A 101 10.44 0.52 2.02
N PRO A 102 9.98 -0.12 0.93
CA PRO A 102 8.97 0.47 0.07
C PRO A 102 7.61 0.54 0.77
N GLN A 103 6.96 1.71 0.70
CA GLN A 103 5.73 2.02 1.42
C GLN A 103 4.54 2.12 0.45
N THR A 104 4.07 0.99 -0.06
CA THR A 104 2.99 0.96 -1.08
C THR A 104 1.60 0.81 -0.45
N SER A 105 1.08 1.91 0.10
CA SER A 105 -0.32 1.99 0.55
C SER A 105 -1.25 2.09 -0.66
N GLU A 106 -2.03 1.05 -0.94
CA GLU A 106 -2.95 0.99 -2.09
C GLU A 106 -4.38 0.74 -1.61
N VAL A 107 -5.18 1.81 -1.58
CA VAL A 107 -6.59 1.80 -1.16
C VAL A 107 -7.42 0.84 -2.03
N ARG A 108 -7.07 0.65 -3.30
CA ARG A 108 -7.80 -0.27 -4.18
C ARG A 108 -7.73 -1.73 -3.74
N ARG A 109 -6.75 -2.11 -2.92
CA ARG A 109 -6.69 -3.47 -2.36
C ARG A 109 -7.84 -3.75 -1.38
N ALA A 110 -8.57 -2.75 -0.91
CA ALA A 110 -9.79 -2.96 -0.14
C ALA A 110 -10.92 -3.65 -0.94
N ALA A 111 -10.93 -3.58 -2.28
CA ALA A 111 -12.00 -4.18 -3.10
C ALA A 111 -12.11 -5.71 -2.94
N PRO A 112 -11.03 -6.51 -3.14
CA PRO A 112 -11.10 -7.96 -2.89
C PRO A 112 -11.33 -8.29 -1.41
N ILE A 113 -10.86 -7.46 -0.47
CA ILE A 113 -11.08 -7.66 0.97
C ILE A 113 -12.55 -7.48 1.32
N LEU A 114 -13.22 -6.45 0.79
CA LEU A 114 -14.67 -6.25 0.92
C LEU A 114 -15.46 -7.43 0.36
N ALA A 115 -15.08 -7.95 -0.80
CA ALA A 115 -15.72 -9.13 -1.37
C ALA A 115 -15.56 -10.37 -0.47
N GLY A 116 -14.35 -10.61 0.05
CA GLY A 116 -14.09 -11.70 1.01
C GLY A 116 -14.88 -11.54 2.31
N LEU A 117 -14.97 -10.32 2.84
CA LEU A 117 -15.75 -10.00 4.03
C LEU A 117 -17.25 -10.21 3.82
N ASN A 118 -17.80 -9.80 2.67
CA ASN A 118 -19.20 -10.06 2.31
C ASN A 118 -19.51 -11.56 2.25
N TYR A 119 -18.58 -12.38 1.74
CA TYR A 119 -18.71 -13.83 1.74
C TYR A 119 -18.69 -14.44 3.16
N CYS A 120 -17.91 -13.88 4.09
CA CYS A 120 -17.96 -14.29 5.48
C CYS A 120 -19.27 -13.87 6.15
N LEU A 121 -19.71 -12.62 5.94
CA LEU A 121 -20.94 -12.08 6.50
C LEU A 121 -22.21 -12.78 5.98
N SER A 122 -22.19 -13.31 4.75
CA SER A 122 -23.32 -14.08 4.22
C SER A 122 -23.52 -15.42 4.94
N ARG A 123 -22.51 -15.89 5.69
CA ARG A 123 -22.62 -17.07 6.56
C ARG A 123 -22.78 -16.70 8.02
N TYR A 124 -22.14 -15.61 8.44
CA TYR A 124 -22.11 -15.14 9.82
C TYR A 124 -22.53 -13.67 9.85
N PRO A 125 -23.84 -13.36 9.79
CA PRO A 125 -24.35 -12.00 9.77
C PRO A 125 -24.26 -11.37 11.17
N MET A 126 -23.07 -10.90 11.55
CA MET A 126 -22.77 -10.38 12.87
C MET A 126 -21.76 -9.23 12.83
N PRO A 127 -21.63 -8.42 13.90
CA PRO A 127 -20.62 -7.39 13.98
C PRO A 127 -19.19 -7.92 13.78
N VAL A 128 -18.34 -7.07 13.19
CA VAL A 128 -17.00 -7.45 12.74
C VAL A 128 -15.92 -6.78 13.60
N MET A 129 -14.93 -7.58 13.97
CA MET A 129 -13.64 -7.13 14.50
C MET A 129 -12.59 -7.28 13.39
N LEU A 130 -12.02 -6.18 12.90
CA LEU A 130 -11.01 -6.19 11.84
C LEU A 130 -9.58 -6.23 12.40
N SER A 131 -8.70 -6.94 11.67
CA SER A 131 -7.27 -7.03 11.95
C SER A 131 -6.46 -7.04 10.66
N GLU A 132 -5.60 -6.06 10.42
CA GLU A 132 -4.74 -6.01 9.22
C GLU A 132 -3.25 -6.22 9.56
N PHE A 133 -2.56 -7.09 8.81
CA PHE A 133 -1.08 -7.19 8.84
C PHE A 133 -0.44 -6.30 7.77
N GLY A 134 0.67 -5.65 8.14
CA GLY A 134 1.37 -4.70 7.29
C GLY A 134 0.42 -3.58 6.85
N ALA A 135 -0.29 -3.03 7.83
CA ALA A 135 -1.38 -2.09 7.60
C ALA A 135 -0.90 -0.75 7.04
N ASN A 136 0.41 -0.47 7.03
CA ASN A 136 0.99 0.78 6.55
C ASN A 136 0.35 1.99 7.27
N ALA A 137 -0.26 2.91 6.53
CA ALA A 137 -1.06 4.03 7.07
C ALA A 137 -2.48 3.63 7.53
N GLY A 138 -2.84 2.36 7.45
CA GLY A 138 -4.11 1.81 7.91
C GLY A 138 -5.29 2.03 6.96
N PHE A 139 -5.12 2.55 5.74
CA PHE A 139 -6.25 2.92 4.87
C PHE A 139 -7.28 1.79 4.64
N ASN A 140 -6.84 0.53 4.55
CA ASN A 140 -7.76 -0.60 4.40
C ASN A 140 -8.48 -0.99 5.69
N LEU A 141 -8.20 -0.38 6.84
CA LEU A 141 -9.03 -0.51 8.04
C LEU A 141 -10.36 0.25 7.89
N LEU A 142 -10.51 1.13 6.90
CA LEU A 142 -11.73 1.91 6.64
C LEU A 142 -12.68 1.22 5.63
N LEU A 143 -12.74 -0.12 5.63
CA LEU A 143 -13.55 -0.90 4.68
C LEU A 143 -15.03 -0.47 4.65
N ASP A 144 -15.62 -0.15 5.80
CA ASP A 144 -17.00 0.33 5.94
C ASP A 144 -17.25 1.72 5.35
N ARG A 145 -16.20 2.43 4.93
CA ARG A 145 -16.28 3.73 4.26
C ARG A 145 -15.83 3.67 2.80
N CYS A 146 -15.74 2.48 2.23
CA CYS A 146 -15.44 2.25 0.82
C CYS A 146 -16.67 1.69 0.12
N SER A 147 -17.17 2.39 -0.91
CA SER A 147 -18.14 1.80 -1.84
C SER A 147 -17.42 0.95 -2.88
N LEU A 148 -18.04 -0.14 -3.33
CA LEU A 148 -17.49 -1.00 -4.37
C LEU A 148 -18.41 -1.02 -5.59
N ASN A 149 -17.92 -0.50 -6.71
CA ASN A 149 -18.57 -0.55 -8.01
C ASN A 149 -17.88 -1.60 -8.89
N ALA A 150 -18.41 -2.81 -8.93
CA ALA A 150 -17.90 -3.92 -9.74
C ALA A 150 -18.58 -3.96 -11.13
N GLY A 151 -18.80 -2.79 -11.74
CA GLY A 151 -19.44 -2.62 -13.06
C GLY A 151 -20.95 -2.81 -13.02
N ARG A 152 -21.43 -4.05 -12.90
CA ARG A 152 -22.88 -4.38 -12.86
C ARG A 152 -23.49 -4.28 -11.47
N THR A 153 -22.65 -4.30 -10.44
CA THR A 153 -23.07 -4.31 -9.04
C THR A 153 -22.41 -3.15 -8.32
N LEU A 154 -23.22 -2.26 -7.77
CA LEU A 154 -22.79 -1.24 -6.82
C LEU A 154 -23.12 -1.73 -5.41
N GLN A 155 -22.12 -1.71 -4.53
CA GLN A 155 -22.24 -1.96 -3.10
C GLN A 155 -21.94 -0.65 -2.36
N PRO A 156 -22.95 0.21 -2.12
CA PRO A 156 -22.73 1.51 -1.51
C PRO A 156 -22.45 1.38 0.00
N ALA A 157 -21.54 2.19 0.53
CA ALA A 157 -21.42 2.41 1.97
C ALA A 157 -22.36 3.52 2.45
N ASP A 158 -22.72 3.55 3.73
CA ASP A 158 -23.65 4.55 4.31
C ASP A 158 -23.05 5.99 4.35
N ASP A 159 -21.74 6.14 4.20
CA ASP A 159 -21.02 7.41 4.03
C ASP A 159 -19.63 7.16 3.41
N PRO A 160 -19.56 6.97 2.08
CA PRO A 160 -18.33 6.55 1.43
C PRO A 160 -17.34 7.71 1.29
N ILE A 161 -16.11 7.46 1.73
CA ILE A 161 -14.96 8.34 1.44
C ILE A 161 -14.52 8.12 -0.01
N VAL A 162 -14.45 6.85 -0.44
CA VAL A 162 -13.92 6.44 -1.75
C VAL A 162 -14.86 5.42 -2.40
N THR A 163 -15.02 5.52 -3.71
CA THR A 163 -15.67 4.49 -4.53
C THR A 163 -14.62 3.73 -5.34
N LEU A 164 -14.43 2.46 -5.00
CA LEU A 164 -13.53 1.55 -5.69
C LEU A 164 -14.24 0.98 -6.93
N SER A 165 -13.67 1.21 -8.11
CA SER A 165 -14.23 0.73 -9.38
C SER A 165 -13.26 -0.20 -10.11
N PRO A 166 -12.97 -1.41 -9.58
CA PRO A 166 -12.06 -2.34 -10.24
C PRO A 166 -12.69 -2.93 -11.52
N ASP A 167 -11.84 -3.35 -12.45
CA ASP A 167 -12.23 -4.22 -13.57
C ASP A 167 -12.49 -5.64 -13.04
N TRP A 168 -13.64 -5.82 -12.38
CA TRP A 168 -13.98 -7.06 -11.69
C TRP A 168 -14.40 -8.15 -12.67
N MET A 169 -13.77 -9.33 -12.53
CA MET A 169 -14.12 -10.53 -13.28
C MET A 169 -14.72 -11.58 -12.36
N GLY A 170 -15.82 -12.19 -12.78
CA GLY A 170 -16.52 -13.23 -12.02
C GLY A 170 -17.63 -12.67 -11.10
N VAL A 171 -18.16 -13.54 -10.25
CA VAL A 171 -19.27 -13.21 -9.34
C VAL A 171 -18.73 -12.48 -8.12
N ILE A 172 -19.31 -11.33 -7.81
CA ILE A 172 -19.08 -10.63 -6.54
C ILE A 172 -20.12 -11.10 -5.50
N PRO A 173 -19.71 -11.50 -4.28
CA PRO A 173 -20.66 -11.81 -3.21
C PRO A 173 -21.60 -10.63 -2.96
N ALA A 174 -22.89 -10.89 -2.77
CA ALA A 174 -23.87 -9.85 -2.48
C ALA A 174 -23.48 -9.06 -1.23
N GLN A 175 -23.68 -7.75 -1.26
CA GLN A 175 -23.38 -6.89 -0.13
C GLN A 175 -24.15 -7.35 1.10
N GLN A 176 -23.45 -7.43 2.24
CA GLN A 176 -24.06 -7.72 3.53
C GLN A 176 -24.03 -6.47 4.42
N PRO A 177 -24.95 -6.34 5.38
CA PRO A 177 -24.85 -5.31 6.41
C PRO A 177 -23.49 -5.41 7.13
N LEU A 178 -22.68 -4.36 7.02
CA LEU A 178 -21.35 -4.31 7.63
C LEU A 178 -21.37 -3.38 8.84
N LYS A 179 -21.13 -3.95 10.02
CA LYS A 179 -20.93 -3.19 11.26
C LYS A 179 -19.58 -3.52 11.87
N ILE A 180 -18.59 -2.66 11.68
CA ILE A 180 -17.27 -2.80 12.31
C ILE A 180 -17.35 -2.21 13.72
N ILE A 181 -17.17 -3.05 14.74
CA ILE A 181 -17.20 -2.63 16.15
C ILE A 181 -15.81 -2.44 16.75
N ASP A 182 -14.79 -2.97 16.10
CA ASP A 182 -13.40 -2.83 16.51
C ASP A 182 -12.49 -3.05 15.29
N ARG A 183 -11.39 -2.32 15.21
CA ARG A 183 -10.40 -2.48 14.14
C ARG A 183 -9.01 -2.10 14.62
N ALA A 184 -8.01 -2.85 14.17
CA ALA A 184 -6.62 -2.56 14.47
C ALA A 184 -5.72 -3.08 13.34
N GLY A 185 -4.59 -2.42 13.12
CA GLY A 185 -3.56 -2.86 12.20
C GLY A 185 -2.22 -2.94 12.91
N VAL A 186 -1.30 -3.73 12.34
CA VAL A 186 0.09 -3.82 12.77
C VAL A 186 1.02 -3.62 11.58
N ASP A 187 2.11 -2.90 11.78
CA ASP A 187 3.18 -2.71 10.79
C ASP A 187 4.50 -2.48 11.52
N ILE A 188 5.64 -2.89 10.94
CA ILE A 188 6.97 -2.63 11.51
C ILE A 188 7.42 -1.18 11.31
N ASN A 189 6.85 -0.51 10.31
CA ASN A 189 7.12 0.88 9.95
C ASN A 189 5.82 1.58 9.50
N PRO A 190 4.84 1.77 10.40
CA PRO A 190 3.58 2.43 10.06
C PRO A 190 3.82 3.88 9.69
N LEU A 191 3.03 4.38 8.73
CA LEU A 191 3.03 5.78 8.33
C LEU A 191 1.86 6.51 8.97
N ASN A 192 2.09 7.72 9.46
CA ASN A 192 1.04 8.57 9.98
C ASN A 192 0.47 9.48 8.87
N PRO A 193 -0.76 9.25 8.38
CA PRO A 193 -1.31 10.00 7.25
C PRO A 193 -1.60 11.48 7.56
N VAL A 194 -1.58 11.90 8.85
CA VAL A 194 -1.70 13.32 9.23
C VAL A 194 -0.35 14.01 9.47
N ASP A 195 0.74 13.25 9.53
CA ASP A 195 2.09 13.82 9.51
C ASP A 195 2.47 14.22 8.08
N ARG A 196 3.09 15.39 7.93
CA ARG A 196 3.39 15.96 6.61
C ARG A 196 4.38 15.11 5.82
N LEU A 197 5.42 14.57 6.48
CA LEU A 197 6.47 13.81 5.82
C LEU A 197 5.97 12.43 5.42
N ASP A 198 5.23 11.77 6.30
CA ASP A 198 4.61 10.47 6.01
C ASP A 198 3.52 10.58 4.95
N TYR A 199 2.72 11.65 4.97
CA TYR A 199 1.75 11.95 3.92
C TYR A 199 2.43 12.16 2.56
N SER A 200 3.50 12.95 2.51
CA SER A 200 4.31 13.12 1.31
C SER A 200 4.84 11.77 0.82
N ARG A 201 5.31 10.92 1.73
CA ARG A 201 5.79 9.57 1.42
C ARG A 201 4.71 8.67 0.83
N LEU A 202 3.49 8.70 1.36
CA LEU A 202 2.35 7.94 0.83
C LEU A 202 2.04 8.34 -0.62
N LEU A 203 2.08 9.64 -0.92
CA LEU A 203 1.90 10.14 -2.28
C LEU A 203 3.06 9.74 -3.20
N SER A 204 4.29 9.81 -2.73
CA SER A 204 5.49 9.50 -3.50
C SER A 204 5.56 8.06 -3.99
N TYR A 205 5.12 7.10 -3.17
CA TYR A 205 5.03 5.69 -3.58
C TYR A 205 3.82 5.37 -4.48
N THR A 206 2.98 6.36 -4.78
CA THR A 206 1.95 6.28 -5.81
C THR A 206 2.46 6.92 -7.10
N TRP A 207 2.23 6.26 -8.23
CA TRP A 207 2.74 6.71 -9.52
C TRP A 207 2.16 8.07 -9.92
N ALA A 208 3.02 8.99 -10.36
CA ALA A 208 2.69 10.39 -10.63
C ALA A 208 1.59 10.59 -11.69
N ASP A 209 1.43 9.65 -12.63
CA ASP A 209 0.41 9.68 -13.68
C ASP A 209 -0.89 8.95 -13.30
N GLN A 210 -1.01 8.45 -12.07
CA GLN A 210 -2.21 7.76 -11.60
C GLN A 210 -3.03 8.64 -10.65
N CYS A 211 -3.56 9.73 -11.21
CA CYS A 211 -4.32 10.76 -10.48
C CYS A 211 -5.43 10.18 -9.60
N ALA A 212 -6.21 9.21 -10.11
CA ALA A 212 -7.28 8.57 -9.33
C ALA A 212 -6.75 7.88 -8.05
N ARG A 213 -5.57 7.26 -8.09
CA ARG A 213 -4.96 6.65 -6.89
C ARG A 213 -4.47 7.70 -5.90
N LEU A 214 -3.86 8.77 -6.41
CA LEU A 214 -3.45 9.90 -5.58
C LEU A 214 -4.65 10.56 -4.91
N ASP A 215 -5.76 10.70 -5.62
CA ASP A 215 -6.98 11.29 -5.11
C ASP A 215 -7.63 10.41 -4.03
N HIS A 216 -7.59 9.07 -4.18
CA HIS A 216 -8.01 8.19 -3.08
C HIS A 216 -7.19 8.42 -1.81
N ILE A 217 -5.87 8.58 -1.91
CA ILE A 217 -5.01 8.89 -0.74
C ILE A 217 -5.41 10.23 -0.12
N LYS A 218 -5.59 11.27 -0.95
CA LYS A 218 -6.02 12.61 -0.49
C LYS A 218 -7.37 12.58 0.22
N GLN A 219 -8.31 11.79 -0.30
CA GLN A 219 -9.65 11.66 0.27
C GLN A 219 -9.62 10.88 1.59
N ILE A 220 -8.88 9.76 1.65
CA ILE A 220 -8.94 8.85 2.80
C ILE A 220 -8.05 9.28 3.97
N ALA A 221 -6.91 9.91 3.71
CA ALA A 221 -5.92 10.25 4.73
C ALA A 221 -6.49 11.08 5.90
N PRO A 222 -7.31 12.13 5.68
CA PRO A 222 -7.88 12.92 6.78
C PRO A 222 -8.84 12.14 7.69
N HIS A 223 -9.39 11.03 7.21
CA HIS A 223 -10.34 10.20 7.96
C HIS A 223 -9.67 9.01 8.65
N GLN A 224 -8.40 8.75 8.37
CA GLN A 224 -7.68 7.66 9.02
C GLN A 224 -7.04 8.13 10.31
N THR A 225 -7.78 7.97 11.41
CA THR A 225 -7.37 8.36 12.77
C THR A 225 -6.92 7.19 13.64
N ILE A 226 -6.96 5.97 13.13
CA ILE A 226 -6.57 4.75 13.84
C ILE A 226 -5.06 4.63 13.79
N MET A 227 -4.46 4.57 14.97
CA MET A 227 -3.04 4.32 15.10
C MET A 227 -2.75 2.85 14.78
N VAL A 228 -1.92 2.62 13.75
CA VAL A 228 -1.36 1.31 13.46
C VAL A 228 -0.26 1.01 14.47
N GLU A 229 -0.31 -0.17 15.08
CA GLU A 229 0.65 -0.55 16.11
C GLU A 229 2.02 -0.87 15.49
N GLN A 230 3.07 -0.21 15.98
CA GLN A 230 4.44 -0.43 15.52
C GLN A 230 5.08 -1.62 16.23
N THR A 231 4.88 -2.82 15.68
CA THR A 231 5.45 -4.07 16.22
C THR A 231 5.46 -5.17 15.15
N ASP A 232 6.03 -6.33 15.47
CA ASP A 232 5.96 -7.51 14.60
C ASP A 232 4.57 -8.16 14.68
N ALA A 233 4.04 -8.59 13.53
CA ALA A 233 2.75 -9.25 13.45
C ALA A 233 2.69 -10.57 14.23
N VAL A 234 3.82 -11.27 14.36
CA VAL A 234 3.98 -12.51 15.16
C VAL A 234 3.67 -12.25 16.63
N ASP A 235 4.17 -11.15 17.19
CA ASP A 235 3.98 -10.80 18.59
C ASP A 235 2.59 -10.20 18.84
N TRP A 236 2.09 -9.45 17.86
CA TRP A 236 0.79 -8.79 17.93
C TRP A 236 -0.40 -9.75 17.87
N LEU A 237 -0.34 -10.73 16.96
CA LEU A 237 -1.50 -11.54 16.57
C LEU A 237 -2.10 -12.37 17.74
N PRO A 238 -1.33 -13.07 18.59
CA PRO A 238 -1.90 -13.85 19.70
C PRO A 238 -2.73 -13.00 20.67
N ASN A 239 -2.23 -11.80 21.00
CA ASN A 239 -2.94 -10.85 21.85
C ASN A 239 -4.19 -10.29 21.15
N ARG A 240 -4.12 -10.07 19.83
CA ARG A 240 -5.28 -9.60 19.06
C ARG A 240 -6.38 -10.66 18.99
N LEU A 241 -6.04 -11.93 18.75
CA LEU A 241 -6.98 -13.05 18.68
C LEU A 241 -7.69 -13.31 20.01
N SER A 242 -7.02 -13.12 21.15
CA SER A 242 -7.63 -13.35 22.47
C SER A 242 -8.74 -12.35 22.82
N LYS A 243 -8.74 -11.17 22.18
CA LYS A 243 -9.68 -10.07 22.43
C LYS A 243 -11.03 -10.22 21.71
N GLN A 244 -11.21 -11.22 20.84
CA GLN A 244 -12.47 -11.44 20.14
C GLN A 244 -13.61 -11.66 21.15
N ARG A 245 -14.71 -10.93 20.98
CA ARG A 245 -15.92 -11.04 21.82
C ARG A 245 -16.86 -12.11 21.27
N ILE A 246 -17.67 -12.70 22.14
CA ILE A 246 -18.78 -13.57 21.71
C ILE A 246 -19.75 -12.75 20.85
N GLY A 247 -20.28 -13.36 19.79
CA GLY A 247 -21.19 -12.75 18.83
C GLY A 247 -20.49 -11.86 17.79
N THR A 248 -19.19 -12.06 17.54
CA THR A 248 -18.41 -11.23 16.62
C THR A 248 -17.58 -12.06 15.64
N LEU A 249 -17.59 -11.67 14.37
CA LEU A 249 -16.68 -12.22 13.35
C LEU A 249 -15.35 -11.52 13.49
N HIS A 250 -14.30 -12.26 13.84
CA HIS A 250 -12.93 -11.74 13.74
C HIS A 250 -12.45 -11.97 12.31
N PHE A 251 -12.27 -10.89 11.55
CA PHE A 251 -11.77 -10.94 10.19
C PHE A 251 -10.34 -10.39 10.16
N VAL A 252 -9.39 -11.30 10.03
CA VAL A 252 -7.97 -11.01 9.91
C VAL A 252 -7.63 -10.96 8.42
N PHE A 253 -6.84 -9.99 7.97
CA PHE A 253 -6.45 -9.92 6.58
C PHE A 253 -5.07 -9.31 6.37
N HIS A 254 -4.51 -9.52 5.19
CA HIS A 254 -3.43 -8.70 4.67
C HIS A 254 -3.66 -8.45 3.18
N THR A 255 -3.14 -7.34 2.66
CA THR A 255 -3.31 -7.05 1.23
C THR A 255 -2.12 -7.50 0.38
N ILE A 256 -0.91 -7.35 0.91
CA ILE A 256 0.33 -7.80 0.23
C ILE A 256 1.45 -8.15 1.21
N ALA A 257 1.30 -7.81 2.49
CA ALA A 257 2.38 -7.78 3.48
C ALA A 257 3.12 -9.12 3.63
N LEU A 258 2.40 -10.25 3.66
CA LEU A 258 3.00 -11.56 3.90
C LEU A 258 4.08 -11.96 2.88
N GLN A 259 4.10 -11.40 1.68
CA GLN A 259 5.16 -11.73 0.72
C GLN A 259 6.55 -11.26 1.19
N TYR A 260 6.59 -10.23 2.03
CA TYR A 260 7.83 -9.64 2.58
C TYR A 260 8.26 -10.27 3.90
N PHE A 261 7.44 -11.14 4.50
CA PHE A 261 7.75 -11.69 5.82
C PHE A 261 8.78 -12.81 5.67
N PRO A 262 9.71 -12.97 6.63
CA PRO A 262 10.55 -14.16 6.72
C PRO A 262 9.68 -15.42 6.82
N GLN A 263 10.16 -16.55 6.30
CA GLN A 263 9.40 -17.81 6.33
C GLN A 263 9.02 -18.21 7.77
N GLU A 264 9.92 -18.03 8.72
CA GLU A 264 9.66 -18.27 10.15
C GLU A 264 8.48 -17.46 10.68
N SER A 265 8.38 -16.18 10.31
CA SER A 265 7.25 -15.32 10.71
C SER A 265 5.94 -15.80 10.09
N LYS A 266 5.95 -16.22 8.82
CA LYS A 266 4.77 -16.79 8.15
C LYS A 266 4.29 -18.07 8.86
N ASP A 267 5.23 -18.94 9.23
CA ASP A 267 4.92 -20.20 9.91
C ASP A 267 4.31 -19.96 11.30
N LYS A 268 4.85 -18.98 12.06
CA LYS A 268 4.30 -18.58 13.37
C LYS A 268 2.90 -17.98 13.26
N ILE A 269 2.67 -17.11 12.26
CA ILE A 269 1.34 -16.53 11.99
C ILE A 269 0.34 -17.63 11.60
N ALA A 270 0.72 -18.51 10.67
CA ALA A 270 -0.11 -19.63 10.24
C ALA A 270 -0.46 -20.57 11.41
N HIS A 271 0.52 -20.84 12.29
CA HIS A 271 0.29 -21.62 13.51
C HIS A 271 -0.72 -20.92 14.43
N ALA A 272 -0.54 -19.63 14.72
CA ALA A 272 -1.46 -18.89 15.58
C ALA A 272 -2.89 -18.85 15.03
N LEU A 273 -3.05 -18.61 13.73
CA LEU A 273 -4.35 -18.65 13.03
C LEU A 273 -4.97 -20.05 13.08
N SER A 274 -4.18 -21.11 12.87
CA SER A 274 -4.67 -22.49 12.96
C SER A 274 -5.17 -22.83 14.38
N GLN A 275 -4.45 -22.42 15.42
CA GLN A 275 -4.88 -22.62 16.80
C GLN A 275 -6.15 -21.83 17.15
N ALA A 276 -6.29 -20.62 16.64
CA ALA A 276 -7.53 -19.85 16.79
C ALA A 276 -8.70 -20.49 16.02
N GLY A 277 -8.46 -20.96 14.79
CA GLY A 277 -9.45 -21.65 13.97
C GLY A 277 -9.99 -22.92 14.64
N LYS A 278 -9.14 -23.69 15.34
CA LYS A 278 -9.57 -24.87 16.13
C LYS A 278 -10.52 -24.53 17.29
N ARG A 279 -10.51 -23.27 17.76
CA ARG A 279 -11.36 -22.76 18.84
C ARG A 279 -12.55 -21.94 18.33
N ALA A 280 -12.63 -21.69 17.03
CA ALA A 280 -13.69 -20.91 16.44
C ALA A 280 -15.03 -21.67 16.54
N THR A 281 -16.09 -20.94 16.90
CA THR A 281 -17.46 -21.46 16.98
C THR A 281 -18.38 -20.59 16.12
N PRO A 282 -19.64 -20.98 15.86
CA PRO A 282 -20.59 -20.11 15.18
C PRO A 282 -20.80 -18.74 15.85
N GLU A 283 -20.59 -18.64 17.16
CA GLU A 283 -20.67 -17.39 17.93
C GLU A 283 -19.35 -16.62 17.94
N ARG A 284 -18.23 -17.25 17.57
CA ARG A 284 -16.90 -16.64 17.46
C ARG A 284 -16.18 -17.09 16.18
N PRO A 285 -16.74 -16.81 15.00
CA PRO A 285 -16.12 -17.23 13.74
C PRO A 285 -14.84 -16.43 13.48
N LEU A 286 -13.89 -17.08 12.79
CA LEU A 286 -12.64 -16.49 12.34
C LEU A 286 -12.60 -16.54 10.80
N GLY A 287 -12.45 -15.38 10.17
CA GLY A 287 -12.13 -15.25 8.74
C GLY A 287 -10.68 -14.80 8.56
N TYR A 288 -10.00 -15.35 7.56
CA TYR A 288 -8.64 -14.96 7.19
C TYR A 288 -8.46 -14.90 5.68
N ILE A 289 -7.87 -13.82 5.17
CA ILE A 289 -7.53 -13.63 3.74
C ILE A 289 -6.18 -12.94 3.54
#